data_AF-A0A9X9S3S0-F1
#
_entry.id   AF-A0A9X9S3S0-F1
#
_cell.length_a   1.000
_cell.length_b   1.000
_cell.length_c   1.000
_cell.angle_alpha   90.00
_cell.angle_beta   90.00
_cell.angle_gamma   90.00
#
_symmetry.space_group_name_H-M   'P 1'
#
loop_
_entity.id
_entity.type
_entity.pdbx_description
1 polymer ?
#
loop_
_entity_poly.entity_id
_entity_poly.type
_entity_poly.pdbx_seq_one_letter_code
_entity_poly.pdbx_strand_id
1 'polypeptide(L)'
;MGEMKNFRFHATNESYERYLENSISKALENGTIIQDDADLIKSHVEEIESTRHITSSRAFKIAGTLATWRRFIGPYRDNTKFDLYRAIKNLKSARQENGKPYSANTIADFVRVLKRFYKWMSAEGFSCIDPKDIEKIKNPPINTMTKTAEAMLTEDEAMQILEVCQNSRDRALFSSLYEGGFRIGELANLKWKAVKFKEHHVLVNVDGKTGRPRAVPLIISRPYLAEWKNNYPGKVEEDAFVFLALNSNRPIRYRALKKQLDVLIERAGITKKVTFHLFRHSRITHLKERGLNESEIKLMMWGNLNTDMLSTYMHLSDTHLETALEAIYEIKTPSKKTKPTIAPQQCARCGALNSPTASYCTNCGMPLSGDAEYDVEELQVLLKAIPKDKVVELLSKSLMQGNPSGT
;
A
#
# COMPACT_ATOMS: atom_id res chain seq x y z
N MET A 1 20.16 -20.95 5.83
CA MET A 1 19.28 -20.29 6.83
C MET A 1 19.83 -18.98 7.41
N GLY A 2 21.14 -18.69 7.37
CA GLY A 2 21.71 -17.45 7.94
C GLY A 2 21.37 -16.15 7.19
N GLU A 3 21.27 -16.15 5.86
CA GLU A 3 21.01 -14.93 5.07
C GLU A 3 19.56 -14.40 5.15
N MET A 4 18.58 -15.24 5.51
CA MET A 4 17.17 -14.82 5.59
C MET A 4 16.85 -13.99 6.84
N LYS A 5 17.69 -14.02 7.88
CA LYS A 5 17.47 -13.26 9.13
C LYS A 5 17.63 -11.74 8.96
N ASN A 6 18.31 -11.28 7.89
CA ASN A 6 18.59 -9.86 7.65
C ASN A 6 17.77 -9.23 6.51
N PHE A 7 16.75 -9.92 5.99
CA PHE A 7 15.88 -9.31 4.99
C PHE A 7 15.02 -8.20 5.60
N ARG A 8 15.07 -6.99 5.03
CA ARG A 8 14.13 -5.91 5.35
C ARG A 8 13.59 -5.26 4.08
N PHE A 9 12.27 -5.10 4.05
CA PHE A 9 11.55 -4.46 2.94
C PHE A 9 11.87 -2.96 2.82
N HIS A 10 12.08 -2.30 3.97
CA HIS A 10 12.53 -0.92 4.10
C HIS A 10 13.97 -0.85 4.62
N ALA A 11 14.61 0.31 4.50
CA ALA A 11 15.94 0.54 5.05
C ALA A 11 15.98 0.30 6.58
N THR A 12 17.12 -0.14 7.10
CA THR A 12 17.33 -0.39 8.54
C THR A 12 17.48 0.92 9.32
N ASN A 13 17.37 0.85 10.65
CA ASN A 13 17.68 2.00 11.51
C ASN A 13 19.13 2.48 11.28
N GLU A 14 20.10 1.56 11.29
CA GLU A 14 21.50 1.82 10.91
C GLU A 14 21.66 2.47 9.53
N SER A 15 20.82 2.08 8.55
CA SER A 15 20.83 2.71 7.22
C SER A 15 20.38 4.17 7.31
N TYR A 16 19.33 4.45 8.09
CA TYR A 16 18.81 5.81 8.27
C TYR A 16 19.73 6.69 9.11
N GLU A 17 20.40 6.13 10.11
CA GLU A 17 21.47 6.79 10.88
C GLU A 17 22.60 7.21 9.93
N ARG A 18 23.09 6.28 9.10
CA ARG A 18 24.09 6.57 8.07
C ARG A 18 23.59 7.60 7.04
N TYR A 19 22.31 7.55 6.66
CA TYR A 19 21.74 8.55 5.75
C TYR A 19 21.67 9.93 6.38
N LEU A 20 21.38 10.02 7.68
CA LEU A 20 21.39 11.26 8.44
C LEU A 20 22.80 11.83 8.48
N GLU A 21 23.79 11.04 8.89
CA GLU A 21 25.19 11.45 8.94
C GLU A 21 25.66 11.96 7.57
N ASN A 22 25.45 11.17 6.51
CA ASN A 22 25.82 11.55 5.15
C ASN A 22 25.10 12.82 4.68
N SER A 23 23.83 13.02 5.08
CA SER A 23 23.07 14.22 4.72
C SER A 23 23.62 15.47 5.41
N ILE A 24 24.05 15.35 6.66
CA ILE A 24 24.66 16.47 7.40
C ILE A 24 26.05 16.77 6.84
N SER A 25 26.88 15.74 6.61
CA SER A 25 28.21 15.92 6.02
C SER A 25 28.14 16.61 4.65
N LYS A 26 27.24 16.19 3.77
CA LYS A 26 27.03 16.86 2.47
C LYS A 26 26.55 18.30 2.61
N ALA A 27 25.72 18.59 3.61
CA ALA A 27 25.25 19.95 3.85
C ALA A 27 26.36 20.88 4.35
N LEU A 28 27.32 20.35 5.12
CA LEU A 28 28.54 21.04 5.54
C LEU A 28 29.48 21.26 4.34
N GLU A 29 29.76 20.21 3.57
CA GLU A 29 30.62 20.26 2.36
C GLU A 29 30.13 21.31 1.35
N ASN A 30 28.81 21.37 1.14
CA ASN A 30 28.20 22.32 0.21
C ASN A 30 27.97 23.72 0.82
N GLY A 31 28.41 23.96 2.07
CA GLY A 31 28.22 25.25 2.76
C GLY A 31 26.77 25.63 3.03
N THR A 32 25.84 24.67 2.97
CA THR A 32 24.41 24.92 3.25
C THR A 32 24.18 25.18 4.74
N ILE A 33 24.94 24.50 5.60
CA ILE A 33 24.91 24.65 7.05
C ILE A 33 26.34 24.85 7.57
N ILE A 34 26.50 25.49 8.73
CA ILE A 34 27.79 25.57 9.42
C ILE A 34 27.92 24.46 10.48
N GLN A 35 29.12 24.25 11.02
CA GLN A 35 29.36 23.20 12.03
C GLN A 35 28.44 23.35 13.26
N ASP A 36 28.24 24.58 13.73
CA ASP A 36 27.32 24.86 14.86
C ASP A 36 25.87 24.44 14.55
N ASP A 37 25.39 24.69 13.32
CA ASP A 37 24.06 24.23 12.90
C ASP A 37 23.97 22.70 12.91
N ALA A 38 25.03 22.01 12.45
CA ALA A 38 25.08 20.56 12.41
C ALA A 38 25.04 19.95 13.82
N ASP A 39 25.78 20.53 14.76
CA ASP A 39 25.82 20.09 16.16
C ASP A 39 24.46 20.30 16.83
N LEU A 40 23.81 21.45 16.59
CA LEU A 40 22.46 21.71 17.08
C LEU A 40 21.41 20.73 16.52
N ILE A 41 21.48 20.43 15.21
CA ILE A 41 20.56 19.48 14.58
C ILE A 41 20.73 18.08 15.18
N LYS A 42 21.98 17.63 15.35
CA LYS A 42 22.28 16.30 15.93
C LYS A 42 21.77 16.19 17.36
N SER A 43 22.14 17.14 18.23
CA SER A 43 21.68 17.17 19.63
C SER A 43 20.16 17.15 19.75
N HIS A 44 19.46 17.93 18.92
CA HIS A 44 17.99 17.93 18.91
C HIS A 44 17.40 16.58 18.51
N VAL A 45 17.97 15.94 17.49
CA VAL A 45 17.46 14.68 16.99
C VAL A 45 17.74 13.55 17.99
N GLU A 46 18.95 13.50 18.56
CA GLU A 46 19.34 12.54 19.59
C GLU A 46 18.46 12.65 20.84
N GLU A 47 18.14 13.87 21.28
CA GLU A 47 17.22 14.08 22.39
C GLU A 47 15.82 13.57 22.06
N ILE A 48 15.27 13.88 20.89
CA ILE A 48 13.92 13.41 20.50
C ILE A 48 13.88 11.89 20.33
N GLU A 49 14.93 11.29 19.79
CA GLU A 49 15.06 9.82 19.70
C GLU A 49 15.06 9.18 21.09
N SER A 50 15.80 9.77 22.03
CA SER A 50 15.91 9.27 23.40
C SER A 50 14.65 9.47 24.23
N THR A 51 14.00 10.64 24.12
CA THR A 51 12.87 11.05 24.97
C THR A 51 11.51 10.66 24.41
N ARG A 52 11.36 10.58 23.09
CA ARG A 52 10.08 10.31 22.42
C ARG A 52 10.06 9.03 21.62
N HIS A 53 11.17 8.28 21.61
CA HIS A 53 11.30 7.01 20.91
C HIS A 53 10.85 7.09 19.45
N ILE A 54 11.22 8.16 18.75
CA ILE A 54 10.94 8.28 17.32
C ILE A 54 11.80 7.27 16.53
N THR A 55 11.36 6.92 15.32
CA THR A 55 12.14 6.03 14.46
C THR A 55 13.30 6.77 13.80
N SER A 56 14.40 6.06 13.47
CA SER A 56 15.56 6.64 12.76
C SER A 56 15.17 7.27 11.41
N SER A 57 14.14 6.74 10.74
CA SER A 57 13.57 7.38 9.53
C SER A 57 12.94 8.74 9.81
N ARG A 58 12.29 8.90 10.98
CA ARG A 58 11.72 10.18 11.40
C ARG A 58 12.81 11.16 11.80
N ALA A 59 13.85 10.69 12.49
CA ALA A 59 15.06 11.45 12.81
C ALA A 59 15.73 11.99 11.55
N PHE A 60 16.01 11.12 10.57
CA PHE A 60 16.53 11.50 9.26
C PHE A 60 15.68 12.58 8.57
N LYS A 61 14.34 12.43 8.60
CA LYS A 61 13.43 13.45 8.04
C LYS A 61 13.53 14.79 8.77
N ILE A 62 13.62 14.78 10.10
CA ILE A 62 13.75 16.02 10.89
C ILE A 62 15.07 16.71 10.57
N ALA A 63 16.20 15.99 10.64
CA ALA A 63 17.52 16.52 10.32
C ALA A 63 17.58 17.13 8.92
N GLY A 64 17.13 16.39 7.89
CA GLY A 64 17.10 16.89 6.51
C GLY A 64 16.18 18.10 6.32
N THR A 65 15.06 18.16 7.05
CA THR A 65 14.16 19.33 7.01
C THR A 65 14.82 20.55 7.63
N LEU A 66 15.54 20.39 8.75
CA LEU A 66 16.30 21.47 9.38
C LEU A 66 17.42 21.93 8.45
N ALA A 67 18.26 21.04 7.92
CA ALA A 67 19.29 21.42 6.94
C ALA A 67 18.71 22.21 5.75
N THR A 68 17.52 21.82 5.24
CA THR A 68 16.83 22.55 4.16
C THR A 68 16.37 23.96 4.58
N TRP A 69 16.01 24.17 5.85
CA TRP A 69 15.59 25.48 6.35
C TRP A 69 16.66 26.55 6.22
N ARG A 70 17.95 26.19 6.24
CA ARG A 70 19.06 27.15 6.11
C ARG A 70 19.13 27.86 4.76
N ARG A 71 18.36 27.39 3.76
CA ARG A 71 18.10 28.13 2.52
C ARG A 71 17.21 29.36 2.70
N PHE A 72 16.47 29.45 3.80
CA PHE A 72 15.46 30.48 4.06
C PHE A 72 15.72 31.28 5.34
N ILE A 73 16.59 30.80 6.21
CA ILE A 73 16.90 31.38 7.53
C ILE A 73 18.41 31.37 7.77
N GLY A 74 18.93 32.33 8.54
CA GLY A 74 20.36 32.45 8.88
C GLY A 74 20.85 31.37 9.86
N PRO A 75 22.13 31.41 10.30
CA PRO A 75 22.66 30.49 11.30
C PRO A 75 21.78 30.45 12.54
N TYR A 76 21.48 29.25 13.05
CA TYR A 76 20.32 29.08 13.92
C TYR A 76 20.33 29.95 15.18
N ARG A 77 21.50 30.07 15.84
CA ARG A 77 21.70 30.87 17.06
C ARG A 77 21.47 32.36 16.87
N ASP A 78 21.76 32.88 15.68
CA ASP A 78 21.77 34.32 15.41
C ASP A 78 20.39 34.86 15.01
N ASN A 79 19.43 33.99 14.78
CA ASN A 79 18.13 34.41 14.27
C ASN A 79 17.29 35.10 15.33
N THR A 80 16.66 36.20 14.93
CA THR A 80 15.61 36.86 15.70
C THR A 80 14.23 36.30 15.34
N LYS A 81 13.21 36.63 16.13
CA LYS A 81 11.81 36.28 15.81
C LYS A 81 11.36 36.77 14.43
N PHE A 82 11.88 37.91 13.96
CA PHE A 82 11.51 38.47 12.66
C PHE A 82 12.11 37.66 11.51
N ASP A 83 13.28 37.05 11.72
CA ASP A 83 13.91 36.15 10.76
C ASP A 83 13.08 34.87 10.59
N LEU A 84 12.55 34.31 11.68
CA LEU A 84 11.62 33.17 11.62
C LEU A 84 10.37 33.51 10.80
N TYR A 85 9.76 34.67 11.05
CA TYR A 85 8.56 35.09 10.32
C TYR A 85 8.83 35.31 8.84
N ARG A 86 9.98 35.91 8.50
CA ARG A 86 10.42 36.12 7.12
C ARG A 86 10.71 34.79 6.43
N ALA A 87 11.41 33.87 7.10
CA ALA A 87 11.72 32.55 6.57
C ALA A 87 10.45 31.75 6.26
N ILE A 88 9.45 31.75 7.15
CA ILE A 88 8.17 31.09 6.93
C ILE A 88 7.40 31.72 5.75
N LYS A 89 7.43 33.04 5.63
CA LYS A 89 6.85 33.74 4.47
C LYS A 89 7.55 33.33 3.17
N ASN A 90 8.88 33.31 3.17
CA ASN A 90 9.70 32.94 2.01
C ASN A 90 9.46 31.49 1.57
N LEU A 91 9.34 30.56 2.53
CA LEU A 91 9.02 29.15 2.25
C LEU A 91 7.69 29.00 1.51
N LYS A 92 6.67 29.80 1.86
CA LYS A 92 5.35 29.73 1.20
C LYS A 92 5.40 30.13 -0.27
N SER A 93 6.30 31.04 -0.64
CA SER A 93 6.54 31.45 -2.03
C SER A 93 7.65 30.65 -2.72
N ALA A 94 8.34 29.77 -1.99
CA ALA A 94 9.49 29.04 -2.51
C ALA A 94 9.07 27.96 -3.52
N ARG A 95 9.97 27.70 -4.46
CA ARG A 95 9.88 26.60 -5.41
C ARG A 95 10.91 25.54 -5.08
N GLN A 96 10.56 24.29 -5.35
CA GLN A 96 11.46 23.14 -5.33
C GLN A 96 12.47 23.27 -6.49
N GLU A 97 13.52 22.44 -6.47
CA GLU A 97 14.55 22.39 -7.52
C GLU A 97 13.97 22.13 -8.91
N ASN A 98 12.85 21.41 -8.99
CA ASN A 98 12.11 21.16 -10.23
C ASN A 98 11.18 22.31 -10.66
N GLY A 99 11.28 23.49 -10.04
CA GLY A 99 10.47 24.68 -10.33
C GLY A 99 9.04 24.65 -9.78
N LYS A 100 8.57 23.54 -9.20
CA LYS A 100 7.21 23.43 -8.66
C LYS A 100 7.12 24.03 -7.25
N PRO A 101 6.00 24.70 -6.89
CA PRO A 101 5.78 25.12 -5.50
C PRO A 101 5.78 23.94 -4.53
N TYR A 102 6.07 24.20 -3.26
CA TYR A 102 5.87 23.20 -2.21
C TYR A 102 4.37 22.91 -2.02
N SER A 103 4.03 21.65 -1.75
CA SER A 103 2.64 21.30 -1.40
C SER A 103 2.27 21.90 -0.04
N ALA A 104 0.98 22.20 0.17
CA ALA A 104 0.49 22.74 1.45
C ALA A 104 0.90 21.85 2.64
N ASN A 105 0.81 20.53 2.49
CA ASN A 105 1.22 19.57 3.52
C ASN A 105 2.74 19.58 3.76
N THR A 106 3.55 19.77 2.72
CA THR A 106 5.00 19.93 2.86
C THR A 106 5.33 21.19 3.66
N ILE A 107 4.70 22.32 3.34
CA ILE A 107 4.86 23.59 4.08
C ILE A 107 4.45 23.39 5.54
N ALA A 108 3.30 22.75 5.79
CA ALA A 108 2.81 22.47 7.14
C ALA A 108 3.78 21.61 7.96
N ASP A 109 4.37 20.58 7.35
CA ASP A 109 5.39 19.74 7.97
C ASP A 109 6.67 20.52 8.28
N PHE A 110 7.16 21.34 7.34
CA PHE A 110 8.36 22.16 7.51
C PHE A 110 8.21 23.14 8.67
N VAL A 111 7.07 23.85 8.72
CA VAL A 111 6.76 24.80 9.80
C VAL A 111 6.66 24.09 11.15
N ARG A 112 6.04 22.89 11.21
CA ARG A 112 5.98 22.10 12.45
C ARG A 112 7.34 21.66 12.95
N VAL A 113 8.25 21.27 12.05
CA VAL A 113 9.63 20.90 12.43
C VAL A 113 10.37 22.12 12.95
N LEU A 114 10.35 23.24 12.22
CA LEU A 114 11.02 24.48 12.63
C LEU A 114 10.52 24.97 14.00
N LYS A 115 9.20 25.02 14.19
CA LYS A 115 8.59 25.48 15.43
C LYS A 115 9.02 24.63 16.62
N ARG A 116 9.10 23.30 16.46
CA ARG A 116 9.55 22.40 17.53
C ARG A 116 11.04 22.57 17.82
N PHE A 117 11.86 22.74 16.79
CA PHE A 117 13.29 22.94 16.93
C PHE A 117 13.61 24.24 17.67
N TYR A 118 13.00 25.37 17.30
CA TYR A 118 13.24 26.63 18.00
C TYR A 118 12.70 26.65 19.42
N LYS A 119 11.60 25.94 19.72
CA LYS A 119 11.15 25.77 21.11
C LYS A 119 12.20 25.05 21.96
N TRP A 120 12.79 24.00 21.40
CA TRP A 120 13.88 23.28 22.04
C TRP A 120 15.11 24.18 22.21
N MET A 121 15.52 24.90 21.16
CA MET A 121 16.66 25.84 21.26
C MET A 121 16.44 26.93 22.32
N SER A 122 15.23 27.48 22.45
CA SER A 122 14.93 28.47 23.50
C SER A 122 14.94 27.86 24.90
N ALA A 123 14.50 26.60 25.05
CA ALA A 123 14.52 25.90 26.35
C ALA A 123 15.95 25.60 26.81
N GLU A 124 16.82 25.19 25.89
CA GLU A 124 18.24 24.88 26.15
C GLU A 124 19.15 26.13 26.18
N GLY A 125 18.60 27.33 25.99
CA GLY A 125 19.37 28.58 25.98
C GLY A 125 20.22 28.81 24.73
N PHE A 126 20.01 28.04 23.67
CA PHE A 126 20.69 28.20 22.39
C PHE A 126 20.10 29.31 21.51
N SER A 127 18.89 29.80 21.82
CA SER A 127 18.24 30.92 21.13
C SER A 127 17.72 31.94 22.12
N CYS A 128 17.87 33.23 21.79
CA CYS A 128 17.31 34.34 22.56
C CYS A 128 15.81 34.61 22.28
N ILE A 129 15.19 33.82 21.41
CA ILE A 129 13.78 34.00 21.04
C ILE A 129 12.89 33.52 22.19
N ASP A 130 11.97 34.35 22.65
CA ASP A 130 10.96 33.97 23.63
C ASP A 130 10.05 32.84 23.07
N PRO A 131 9.90 31.70 23.78
CA PRO A 131 8.95 30.64 23.45
C PRO A 131 7.53 31.13 23.13
N LYS A 132 7.06 32.22 23.75
CA LYS A 132 5.74 32.83 23.48
C LYS A 132 5.64 33.39 22.07
N ASP A 133 6.71 33.96 21.54
CA ASP A 133 6.72 34.45 20.16
C ASP A 133 6.73 33.29 19.16
N ILE A 134 7.41 32.18 19.48
CA ILE A 134 7.37 30.95 18.68
C ILE A 134 5.95 30.34 18.68
N GLU A 135 5.22 30.44 19.80
CA GLU A 135 3.84 29.93 19.89
C GLU A 135 2.86 30.65 18.98
N LYS A 136 3.05 31.95 18.75
CA LYS A 136 2.24 32.76 17.82
C LYS A 136 2.29 32.24 16.38
N ILE A 137 3.33 31.49 16.02
CA ILE A 137 3.42 30.82 14.72
C ILE A 137 2.34 29.73 14.64
N LYS A 138 1.28 30.02 13.87
CA LYS A 138 0.21 29.07 13.58
C LYS A 138 0.71 28.00 12.60
N ASN A 139 0.44 26.74 12.93
CA ASN A 139 0.70 25.64 12.00
C ASN A 139 -0.23 25.78 10.79
N PRO A 140 0.29 25.70 9.55
CA PRO A 140 -0.56 25.65 8.37
C PRO A 140 -1.50 24.43 8.43
N PRO A 141 -2.74 24.57 7.92
CA PRO A 141 -3.69 23.46 7.91
C PRO A 141 -3.14 22.30 7.07
N ILE A 142 -3.39 21.07 7.53
CA ILE A 142 -3.11 19.88 6.75
C ILE A 142 -4.31 19.65 5.84
N ASN A 143 -4.08 19.59 4.54
CA ASN A 143 -5.09 19.06 3.65
C ASN A 143 -5.09 17.53 3.78
N THR A 144 -6.14 17.00 4.39
CA THR A 144 -6.38 15.56 4.53
C THR A 144 -6.98 14.95 3.26
N MET A 145 -7.64 15.77 2.43
CA MET A 145 -8.26 15.41 1.16
C MET A 145 -7.27 15.58 0.00
N THR A 146 -6.27 14.70 -0.06
CA THR A 146 -5.21 14.78 -1.08
C THR A 146 -5.49 13.98 -2.35
N LYS A 147 -6.57 13.22 -2.38
CA LYS A 147 -6.92 12.32 -3.49
C LYS A 147 -8.34 12.61 -3.94
N THR A 148 -8.50 12.88 -5.23
CA THR A 148 -9.80 13.07 -5.85
C THR A 148 -10.34 11.73 -6.35
N ALA A 149 -11.64 11.65 -6.65
CA ALA A 149 -12.27 10.43 -7.16
C ALA A 149 -11.64 9.98 -8.50
N GLU A 150 -11.26 10.94 -9.36
CA GLU A 150 -10.63 10.66 -10.67
C GLU A 150 -9.23 10.05 -10.52
N ALA A 151 -8.57 10.31 -9.39
CA ALA A 151 -7.29 9.70 -9.08
C ALA A 151 -7.41 8.24 -8.67
N MET A 152 -8.59 7.76 -8.24
CA MET A 152 -8.81 6.38 -7.80
C MET A 152 -8.78 5.42 -8.99
N LEU A 153 -8.23 4.22 -8.78
CA LEU A 153 -8.47 3.08 -9.66
C LEU A 153 -9.95 2.72 -9.65
N THR A 154 -10.54 2.51 -10.83
CA THR A 154 -11.83 1.85 -10.98
C THR A 154 -11.67 0.34 -10.73
N GLU A 155 -12.80 -0.37 -10.64
CA GLU A 155 -12.77 -1.84 -10.59
C GLU A 155 -12.19 -2.44 -11.88
N ASP A 156 -12.59 -1.94 -13.04
CA ASP A 156 -12.08 -2.42 -14.33
C ASP A 156 -10.57 -2.22 -14.48
N GLU A 157 -10.04 -1.07 -14.06
CA GLU A 157 -8.59 -0.83 -14.09
C GLU A 157 -7.83 -1.75 -13.13
N ALA A 158 -8.42 -2.07 -11.97
CA ALA A 158 -7.83 -3.04 -11.06
C ALA A 158 -7.79 -4.44 -11.70
N MET A 159 -8.83 -4.82 -12.45
CA MET A 159 -8.89 -6.08 -13.19
C MET A 159 -7.90 -6.14 -14.34
N GLN A 160 -7.81 -5.08 -15.14
CA GLN A 160 -6.83 -4.97 -16.23
C GLN A 160 -5.40 -5.18 -15.72
N ILE A 161 -5.06 -4.62 -14.54
CA ILE A 161 -3.76 -4.86 -13.90
C ILE A 161 -3.55 -6.35 -13.59
N LEU A 162 -4.58 -7.07 -13.14
CA LEU A 162 -4.49 -8.51 -12.86
C LEU A 162 -4.39 -9.36 -14.13
N GLU A 163 -5.09 -8.98 -15.19
CA GLU A 163 -5.09 -9.68 -16.48
C GLU A 163 -3.71 -9.62 -17.16
N VAL A 164 -3.04 -8.46 -17.10
CA VAL A 164 -1.69 -8.29 -17.70
C VAL A 164 -0.56 -8.87 -16.85
N CYS A 165 -0.86 -9.44 -15.68
CA CYS A 165 0.14 -10.13 -14.86
C CYS A 165 0.56 -11.45 -15.51
N GLN A 166 1.85 -11.56 -15.83
CA GLN A 166 2.41 -12.71 -16.54
C GLN A 166 2.75 -13.93 -15.66
N ASN A 167 2.61 -13.83 -14.34
CA ASN A 167 2.94 -14.91 -13.41
C ASN A 167 1.97 -14.93 -12.22
N SER A 168 1.78 -16.11 -11.63
CA SER A 168 0.85 -16.32 -10.51
C SER A 168 1.25 -15.54 -9.26
N ARG A 169 2.55 -15.29 -9.04
CA ARG A 169 3.07 -14.48 -7.93
C ARG A 169 2.57 -13.04 -7.97
N ASP A 170 2.68 -12.37 -9.11
CA ASP A 170 2.21 -11.00 -9.30
C ASP A 170 0.68 -10.94 -9.24
N ARG A 171 -0.03 -11.88 -9.88
CA ARG A 171 -1.50 -11.98 -9.79
C ARG A 171 -1.97 -12.07 -8.34
N ALA A 172 -1.38 -12.98 -7.56
CA ALA A 172 -1.69 -13.16 -6.14
C ALA A 172 -1.36 -11.91 -5.29
N LEU A 173 -0.24 -11.24 -5.59
CA LEU A 173 0.19 -10.05 -4.85
C LEU A 173 -0.74 -8.87 -5.09
N PHE A 174 -1.02 -8.53 -6.35
CA PHE A 174 -1.83 -7.36 -6.68
C PHE A 174 -3.31 -7.59 -6.42
N SER A 175 -3.83 -8.81 -6.57
CA SER A 175 -5.20 -9.14 -6.15
C SER A 175 -5.37 -8.96 -4.65
N SER A 176 -4.43 -9.51 -3.86
CA SER A 176 -4.43 -9.34 -2.39
C SER A 176 -4.31 -7.87 -2.00
N LEU A 177 -3.42 -7.11 -2.67
CA LEU A 177 -3.22 -5.68 -2.40
C LEU A 177 -4.50 -4.86 -2.62
N TYR A 178 -5.18 -5.13 -3.72
CA TYR A 178 -6.46 -4.50 -4.05
C TYR A 178 -7.56 -4.94 -3.08
N GLU A 179 -7.86 -6.23 -3.00
CA GLU A 179 -8.99 -6.75 -2.24
C GLU A 179 -8.88 -6.46 -0.75
N GLY A 180 -7.71 -6.76 -0.16
CA GLY A 180 -7.45 -6.60 1.26
C GLY A 180 -7.08 -5.18 1.67
N GLY A 181 -6.88 -4.28 0.70
CA GLY A 181 -6.42 -2.91 0.94
C GLY A 181 -5.14 -2.85 1.77
N PHE A 182 -4.25 -3.83 1.64
CA PHE A 182 -3.04 -3.90 2.47
C PHE A 182 -2.08 -2.75 2.16
N ARG A 183 -1.25 -2.40 3.15
CA ARG A 183 -0.04 -1.64 2.86
C ARG A 183 0.94 -2.58 2.17
N ILE A 184 1.67 -2.07 1.17
CA ILE A 184 2.64 -2.91 0.45
C ILE A 184 3.69 -3.56 1.35
N GLY A 185 4.08 -2.87 2.43
CA GLY A 185 4.99 -3.43 3.43
C GLY A 185 4.39 -4.56 4.27
N GLU A 186 3.07 -4.60 4.45
CA GLU A 186 2.38 -5.73 5.12
C GLU A 186 2.46 -6.97 4.22
N LEU A 187 2.16 -6.83 2.92
CA LEU A 187 2.27 -7.96 1.97
C LEU A 187 3.71 -8.41 1.73
N ALA A 188 4.65 -7.47 1.58
CA ALA A 188 6.03 -7.84 1.29
C ALA A 188 6.74 -8.56 2.45
N ASN A 189 6.26 -8.38 3.69
CA ASN A 189 6.75 -9.11 4.86
C ASN A 189 5.82 -10.28 5.27
N LEU A 190 4.76 -10.55 4.51
CA LEU A 190 3.81 -11.60 4.82
C LEU A 190 4.49 -12.97 4.77
N LYS A 191 4.23 -13.80 5.78
CA LYS A 191 4.71 -15.18 5.88
C LYS A 191 3.58 -16.19 5.75
N TRP A 192 3.86 -17.40 5.29
CA TRP A 192 2.83 -18.41 5.06
C TRP A 192 2.04 -18.81 6.31
N LYS A 193 2.64 -18.78 7.51
CA LYS A 193 1.93 -19.00 8.79
C LYS A 193 0.77 -18.04 9.04
N ALA A 194 0.82 -16.86 8.42
CA ALA A 194 -0.20 -15.84 8.53
C ALA A 194 -1.33 -15.99 7.50
N VAL A 195 -1.23 -16.97 6.58
CA VAL A 195 -2.17 -17.20 5.48
C VAL A 195 -2.92 -18.52 5.71
N LYS A 196 -4.19 -18.42 6.11
CA LYS A 196 -5.04 -19.58 6.40
C LYS A 196 -6.08 -19.77 5.31
N PHE A 197 -5.92 -20.82 4.51
CA PHE A 197 -6.91 -21.19 3.50
C PHE A 197 -8.15 -21.79 4.20
N LYS A 198 -9.32 -21.26 3.85
CA LYS A 198 -10.63 -21.77 4.22
C LYS A 198 -11.37 -22.19 2.95
N GLU A 199 -12.56 -22.75 3.13
CA GLU A 199 -13.39 -23.24 2.02
C GLU A 199 -13.69 -22.13 1.00
N HIS A 200 -14.20 -20.99 1.45
CA HIS A 200 -14.63 -19.89 0.56
C HIS A 200 -13.69 -18.69 0.53
N HIS A 201 -12.73 -18.58 1.45
CA HIS A 201 -11.83 -17.43 1.54
C HIS A 201 -10.44 -17.82 2.05
N VAL A 202 -9.50 -16.88 2.03
CA VAL A 202 -8.22 -16.96 2.73
C VAL A 202 -8.20 -15.90 3.81
N LEU A 203 -7.91 -16.29 5.05
CA LEU A 203 -7.73 -15.34 6.15
C LEU A 203 -6.26 -14.96 6.23
N VAL A 204 -5.96 -13.68 6.01
CA VAL A 204 -4.61 -13.13 6.06
C VAL A 204 -4.45 -12.26 7.30
N ASN A 205 -3.58 -12.68 8.21
CA ASN A 205 -3.27 -11.95 9.43
C ASN A 205 -2.07 -11.05 9.22
N VAL A 206 -2.24 -9.73 9.37
CA VAL A 206 -1.13 -8.77 9.24
C VAL A 206 -0.97 -7.95 10.50
N ASP A 207 0.27 -7.76 10.92
CA ASP A 207 0.71 -6.82 11.94
C ASP A 207 1.18 -5.54 11.25
N GLY A 208 0.32 -4.53 11.21
CA GLY A 208 0.66 -3.26 10.57
C GLY A 208 1.71 -2.46 11.35
N LYS A 209 2.21 -1.38 10.72
CA LYS A 209 3.09 -0.35 11.33
C LYS A 209 2.57 0.24 12.67
N THR A 210 1.28 0.12 12.95
CA THR A 210 0.62 0.57 14.18
C THR A 210 0.61 -0.49 15.30
N GLY A 211 1.23 -1.64 15.10
CA GLY A 211 1.33 -2.72 16.10
C GLY A 211 0.01 -3.45 16.38
N ARG A 212 -1.07 -3.13 15.65
CA ARG A 212 -2.38 -3.78 15.83
C ARG A 212 -2.57 -4.86 14.78
N PRO A 213 -2.65 -6.15 15.19
CA PRO A 213 -2.93 -7.22 14.25
C PRO A 213 -4.36 -7.07 13.71
N ARG A 214 -4.54 -7.35 12.43
CA ARG A 214 -5.87 -7.49 11.83
C ARG A 214 -5.95 -8.72 10.93
N ALA A 215 -7.09 -9.40 11.00
CA ALA A 215 -7.39 -10.55 10.17
C ALA A 215 -8.27 -10.08 9.00
N VAL A 216 -7.78 -10.24 7.78
CA VAL A 216 -8.44 -9.76 6.57
C VAL A 216 -8.88 -10.97 5.75
N PRO A 217 -10.20 -11.21 5.59
CA PRO A 217 -10.69 -12.25 4.72
C PRO A 217 -10.56 -11.82 3.25
N LEU A 218 -10.02 -12.70 2.42
CA LEU A 218 -9.85 -12.53 0.98
C LEU A 218 -10.61 -13.63 0.23
N ILE A 219 -11.64 -13.25 -0.51
CA ILE A 219 -12.48 -14.15 -1.29
C ILE A 219 -11.98 -14.18 -2.75
N ILE A 220 -11.82 -13.00 -3.35
CA ILE A 220 -11.35 -12.82 -4.74
C ILE A 220 -9.92 -13.33 -4.91
N SER A 221 -9.07 -13.09 -3.91
CA SER A 221 -7.64 -13.43 -3.95
C SER A 221 -7.36 -14.89 -3.63
N ARG A 222 -8.35 -15.63 -3.11
CA ARG A 222 -8.20 -17.05 -2.75
C ARG A 222 -7.66 -17.90 -3.91
N PRO A 223 -8.30 -17.93 -5.11
CA PRO A 223 -7.79 -18.74 -6.22
C PRO A 223 -6.38 -18.33 -6.65
N TYR A 224 -6.08 -17.04 -6.71
CA TYR A 224 -4.74 -16.56 -7.08
C TYR A 224 -3.67 -16.95 -6.05
N LEU A 225 -3.98 -16.87 -4.75
CA LEU A 225 -3.08 -17.30 -3.68
C LEU A 225 -2.87 -18.82 -3.69
N ALA A 226 -3.89 -19.60 -4.03
CA ALA A 226 -3.76 -21.05 -4.17
C ALA A 226 -2.88 -21.43 -5.37
N GLU A 227 -3.10 -20.80 -6.53
CA GLU A 227 -2.26 -20.96 -7.72
C GLU A 227 -0.80 -20.59 -7.42
N TRP A 228 -0.57 -19.47 -6.74
CA TRP A 228 0.78 -19.07 -6.34
C TRP A 228 1.40 -20.03 -5.33
N LYS A 229 0.64 -20.54 -4.36
CA LYS A 229 1.14 -21.54 -3.41
C LYS A 229 1.61 -22.82 -4.12
N ASN A 230 0.90 -23.24 -5.16
CA ASN A 230 1.27 -24.41 -5.98
C ASN A 230 2.52 -24.14 -6.84
N ASN A 231 2.65 -22.92 -7.37
CA ASN A 231 3.80 -22.51 -8.16
C ASN A 231 4.96 -21.95 -7.31
N TYR A 232 4.88 -22.06 -5.98
CA TYR A 232 5.86 -21.49 -5.08
C TYR A 232 7.22 -22.18 -5.27
N PRO A 233 8.33 -21.43 -5.37
CA PRO A 233 9.63 -22.02 -5.60
C PRO A 233 10.13 -22.70 -4.31
N GLY A 234 9.98 -24.03 -4.26
CA GLY A 234 10.42 -24.86 -3.14
C GLY A 234 9.28 -25.21 -2.16
N LYS A 235 9.65 -25.66 -0.97
CA LYS A 235 8.68 -26.07 0.05
C LYS A 235 8.05 -24.85 0.73
N VAL A 236 6.74 -24.86 0.86
CA VAL A 236 5.99 -23.84 1.61
C VAL A 236 6.16 -24.10 3.11
N GLU A 237 7.15 -23.45 3.71
CA GLU A 237 7.37 -23.47 5.16
C GLU A 237 6.62 -22.33 5.85
N GLU A 238 6.22 -22.53 7.11
CA GLU A 238 5.44 -21.56 7.90
C GLU A 238 6.11 -20.18 8.00
N ASP A 239 7.43 -20.15 8.18
CA ASP A 239 8.20 -18.91 8.33
C ASP A 239 8.73 -18.34 7.01
N ALA A 240 8.48 -19.00 5.88
CA ALA A 240 8.87 -18.51 4.57
C ALA A 240 7.98 -17.34 4.13
N PHE A 241 8.58 -16.37 3.43
CA PHE A 241 7.88 -15.23 2.89
C PHE A 241 6.93 -15.65 1.77
N VAL A 242 5.70 -15.15 1.78
CA VAL A 242 4.70 -15.47 0.75
C VAL A 242 5.14 -14.96 -0.60
N PHE A 243 5.66 -13.73 -0.69
CA PHE A 243 6.04 -13.12 -1.97
C PHE A 243 7.56 -12.98 -2.09
N LEU A 244 8.10 -13.61 -3.14
CA LEU A 244 9.53 -13.63 -3.44
C LEU A 244 9.83 -12.88 -4.74
N ALA A 245 11.08 -12.47 -4.90
CA ALA A 245 11.61 -11.97 -6.16
C ALA A 245 11.85 -13.14 -7.12
N LEU A 246 11.23 -13.10 -8.30
CA LEU A 246 11.22 -14.21 -9.28
C LEU A 246 12.62 -14.71 -9.65
N ASN A 247 13.60 -13.82 -9.77
CA ASN A 247 14.93 -14.19 -10.26
C ASN A 247 15.85 -14.76 -9.18
N SER A 248 15.54 -14.59 -7.89
CA SER A 248 16.46 -14.97 -6.82
C SER A 248 15.82 -15.81 -5.71
N ASN A 249 14.50 -15.99 -5.73
CA ASN A 249 13.73 -16.61 -4.65
C ASN A 249 14.01 -15.99 -3.27
N ARG A 250 14.54 -14.76 -3.25
CA ARG A 250 14.75 -13.96 -2.04
C ARG A 250 13.52 -13.10 -1.80
N PRO A 251 13.30 -12.64 -0.56
CA PRO A 251 12.13 -11.82 -0.29
C PRO A 251 12.21 -10.49 -1.07
N ILE A 252 11.06 -9.99 -1.52
CA ILE A 252 11.02 -8.95 -2.54
C ILE A 252 11.21 -7.55 -1.96
N ARG A 253 12.05 -6.71 -2.59
CA ARG A 253 12.33 -5.34 -2.12
C ARG A 253 11.36 -4.32 -2.70
N TYR A 254 11.14 -3.20 -1.99
CA TYR A 254 10.24 -2.12 -2.42
C TYR A 254 10.52 -1.60 -3.84
N ARG A 255 11.81 -1.38 -4.18
CA ARG A 255 12.19 -0.88 -5.51
C ARG A 255 11.81 -1.86 -6.63
N ALA A 256 11.95 -3.17 -6.39
CA ALA A 256 11.59 -4.19 -7.36
C ALA A 256 10.07 -4.23 -7.56
N LEU A 257 9.29 -4.21 -6.47
CA LEU A 257 7.83 -4.12 -6.57
C LEU A 257 7.39 -2.85 -7.29
N LYS A 258 8.02 -1.70 -7.00
CA LYS A 258 7.64 -0.43 -7.63
C LYS A 258 7.87 -0.48 -9.14
N LYS A 259 9.02 -1.00 -9.57
CA LYS A 259 9.31 -1.22 -11.00
C LYS A 259 8.29 -2.16 -11.63
N GLN A 260 7.94 -3.26 -10.93
CA GLN A 260 6.95 -4.21 -11.44
C GLN A 260 5.57 -3.57 -11.58
N LEU A 261 5.14 -2.77 -10.59
CA LEU A 261 3.89 -2.02 -10.68
C LEU A 261 3.89 -1.08 -11.89
N ASP A 262 4.99 -0.35 -12.14
CA ASP A 262 5.10 0.55 -13.30
C ASP A 262 4.93 -0.19 -14.63
N VAL A 263 5.56 -1.36 -14.76
CA VAL A 263 5.43 -2.24 -15.93
C VAL A 263 3.99 -2.72 -16.12
N LEU A 264 3.29 -3.08 -15.05
CA LEU A 264 1.90 -3.56 -15.15
C LEU A 264 0.93 -2.44 -15.51
N ILE A 265 1.13 -1.23 -14.97
CA ILE A 265 0.32 -0.04 -15.31
C ILE A 265 0.45 0.28 -16.81
N GLU A 266 1.68 0.27 -17.33
CA GLU A 266 1.96 0.52 -18.74
C GLU A 266 1.28 -0.52 -19.63
N ARG A 267 1.41 -1.81 -19.29
CA ARG A 267 0.76 -2.91 -20.04
C ARG A 267 -0.77 -2.86 -19.99
N ALA A 268 -1.33 -2.44 -18.86
CA ALA A 268 -2.78 -2.26 -18.72
C ALA A 268 -3.31 -1.02 -19.45
N GLY A 269 -2.45 -0.19 -20.05
CA GLY A 269 -2.86 1.03 -20.75
C GLY A 269 -3.36 2.15 -19.82
N ILE A 270 -3.01 2.09 -18.53
CA ILE A 270 -3.50 3.04 -17.53
C ILE A 270 -2.60 4.29 -17.54
N THR A 271 -3.17 5.44 -17.89
CA THR A 271 -2.41 6.69 -18.07
C THR A 271 -2.19 7.46 -16.77
N LYS A 272 -2.96 7.18 -15.72
CA LYS A 272 -2.85 7.88 -14.43
C LYS A 272 -1.74 7.32 -13.56
N LYS A 273 -1.23 8.16 -12.66
CA LYS A 273 -0.18 7.78 -11.71
C LYS A 273 -0.74 6.88 -10.61
N VAL A 274 -0.46 5.58 -10.72
CA VAL A 274 -0.84 4.60 -9.71
C VAL A 274 0.29 4.37 -8.70
N THR A 275 -0.07 4.23 -7.43
CA THR A 275 0.85 3.91 -6.34
C THR A 275 0.25 2.78 -5.50
N PHE A 276 1.05 2.06 -4.71
CA PHE A 276 0.52 0.98 -3.87
C PHE A 276 -0.60 1.42 -2.92
N HIS A 277 -0.52 2.62 -2.36
CA HIS A 277 -1.57 3.12 -1.48
C HIS A 277 -2.87 3.41 -2.24
N LEU A 278 -2.80 3.66 -3.55
CA LEU A 278 -3.99 3.93 -4.36
C LEU A 278 -4.92 2.72 -4.44
N PHE A 279 -4.39 1.50 -4.50
CA PHE A 279 -5.18 0.26 -4.41
C PHE A 279 -6.05 0.24 -3.14
N ARG A 280 -5.43 0.57 -2.00
CA ARG A 280 -6.13 0.67 -0.72
C ARG A 280 -7.18 1.78 -0.72
N HIS A 281 -6.82 2.98 -1.21
CA HIS A 281 -7.77 4.09 -1.29
C HIS A 281 -8.99 3.73 -2.15
N SER A 282 -8.76 3.18 -3.34
CA SER A 282 -9.81 2.67 -4.24
C SER A 282 -10.67 1.63 -3.57
N ARG A 283 -10.07 0.63 -2.91
CA ARG A 283 -10.85 -0.42 -2.26
C ARG A 283 -11.74 0.10 -1.14
N ILE A 284 -11.26 1.05 -0.33
CA ILE A 284 -12.07 1.71 0.70
C ILE A 284 -13.29 2.39 0.05
N THR A 285 -13.07 3.15 -1.03
CA THR A 285 -14.15 3.81 -1.77
C THR A 285 -15.15 2.80 -2.33
N HIS A 286 -14.68 1.73 -2.99
CA HIS A 286 -15.57 0.70 -3.56
C HIS A 286 -16.35 -0.07 -2.51
N LEU A 287 -15.74 -0.40 -1.36
CA LEU A 287 -16.45 -1.06 -0.26
C LEU A 287 -17.55 -0.15 0.32
N LYS A 288 -17.26 1.14 0.46
CA LYS A 288 -18.26 2.12 0.88
C LYS A 288 -19.39 2.26 -0.14
N GLU A 289 -19.07 2.35 -1.44
CA GLU A 289 -20.07 2.37 -2.52
C GLU A 289 -20.96 1.12 -2.53
N ARG A 290 -20.42 -0.02 -2.10
CA ARG A 290 -21.15 -1.29 -1.94
C ARG A 290 -21.92 -1.41 -0.62
N GLY A 291 -21.94 -0.35 0.22
CA GLY A 291 -22.73 -0.31 1.44
C GLY A 291 -22.11 -1.01 2.65
N LEU A 292 -20.81 -1.33 2.64
CA LEU A 292 -20.15 -1.88 3.83
C LEU A 292 -20.12 -0.84 4.96
N ASN A 293 -20.37 -1.29 6.18
CA ASN A 293 -20.44 -0.40 7.33
C ASN A 293 -19.06 0.19 7.67
N GLU A 294 -19.05 1.44 8.16
CA GLU A 294 -17.82 2.13 8.55
C GLU A 294 -16.96 1.31 9.53
N SER A 295 -17.58 0.67 10.53
CA SER A 295 -16.90 -0.18 11.50
C SER A 295 -16.20 -1.37 10.85
N GLU A 296 -16.81 -1.98 9.83
CA GLU A 296 -16.26 -3.14 9.12
C GLU A 296 -15.06 -2.72 8.27
N ILE A 297 -15.20 -1.61 7.53
CA ILE A 297 -14.09 -1.03 6.76
C ILE A 297 -12.94 -0.67 7.71
N LYS A 298 -13.24 -0.04 8.86
CA LYS A 298 -12.22 0.33 9.85
C LYS A 298 -11.47 -0.87 10.42
N LEU A 299 -12.17 -1.94 10.73
CA LEU A 299 -11.58 -3.20 11.20
C LEU A 299 -10.69 -3.83 10.12
N MET A 300 -11.21 -3.97 8.89
CA MET A 300 -10.49 -4.57 7.76
C MET A 300 -9.25 -3.76 7.37
N MET A 301 -9.33 -2.44 7.41
CA MET A 301 -8.30 -1.55 6.87
C MET A 301 -7.27 -1.16 7.94
N TRP A 302 -7.68 -0.84 9.16
CA TRP A 302 -6.77 -0.33 10.21
C TRP A 302 -6.67 -1.23 11.44
N GLY A 303 -7.58 -2.18 11.63
CA GLY A 303 -7.66 -2.96 12.87
C GLY A 303 -7.98 -2.08 14.09
N ASN A 304 -8.62 -0.93 13.85
CA ASN A 304 -8.95 0.04 14.89
C ASN A 304 -10.25 0.77 14.52
N LEU A 305 -11.27 0.62 15.35
CA LEU A 305 -12.56 1.31 15.20
C LEU A 305 -12.46 2.81 15.52
N ASN A 306 -11.51 3.21 16.38
CA ASN A 306 -11.33 4.60 16.81
C ASN A 306 -10.42 5.39 15.84
N THR A 307 -10.42 5.06 14.55
CA THR A 307 -9.55 5.73 13.59
C THR A 307 -10.23 6.90 12.87
N ASP A 308 -9.56 8.05 12.93
CA ASP A 308 -9.75 9.26 12.10
C ASP A 308 -9.84 9.03 10.60
N MET A 309 -9.19 7.95 10.13
CA MET A 309 -8.72 7.87 8.75
C MET A 309 -9.84 7.62 7.74
N LEU A 310 -11.01 7.12 8.16
CA LEU A 310 -12.13 6.95 7.24
C LEU A 310 -12.81 8.29 6.92
N SER A 311 -12.67 9.31 7.77
CA SER A 311 -13.22 10.65 7.53
C SER A 311 -12.77 11.26 6.21
N THR A 312 -11.58 10.88 5.72
CA THR A 312 -11.05 11.34 4.42
C THR A 312 -11.77 10.73 3.20
N TYR A 313 -12.67 9.77 3.42
CA TYR A 313 -13.50 9.13 2.39
C TYR A 313 -14.99 9.38 2.67
N MET A 314 -15.32 10.13 3.72
CA MET A 314 -16.68 10.54 4.02
C MET A 314 -17.05 11.76 3.18
N HIS A 315 -17.06 11.60 1.87
CA HIS A 315 -17.98 12.36 1.05
C HIS A 315 -19.33 11.66 1.20
N LEU A 316 -20.16 12.16 2.11
CA LEU A 316 -21.60 11.95 1.99
C LEU A 316 -21.96 12.78 0.76
N SER A 317 -22.08 12.16 -0.41
CA SER A 317 -22.84 12.79 -1.47
C SER A 317 -24.30 12.74 -1.03
N ASP A 318 -25.05 13.83 -1.16
CA ASP A 318 -26.47 13.88 -0.80
C ASP A 318 -27.25 12.71 -1.46
N THR A 319 -26.79 12.28 -2.64
CA THR A 319 -27.27 11.09 -3.35
C THR A 319 -27.17 9.78 -2.57
N HIS A 320 -26.18 9.60 -1.70
CA HIS A 320 -26.03 8.38 -0.89
C HIS A 320 -27.01 8.37 0.28
N LEU A 321 -27.32 9.55 0.84
CA LEU A 321 -28.35 9.70 1.86
C LEU A 321 -29.73 9.48 1.24
N GLU A 322 -30.00 10.05 0.07
CA GLU A 322 -31.22 9.82 -0.70
C GLU A 322 -31.41 8.33 -1.02
N THR A 323 -30.42 7.66 -1.63
CA THR A 323 -30.51 6.22 -1.93
C THR A 323 -30.67 5.37 -0.66
N ALA A 324 -29.99 5.69 0.44
CA ALA A 324 -30.15 4.96 1.69
C ALA A 324 -31.53 5.14 2.31
N LEU A 325 -32.10 6.35 2.27
CA LEU A 325 -33.45 6.64 2.75
C LEU A 325 -34.50 5.98 1.84
N GLU A 326 -34.34 6.08 0.52
CA GLU A 326 -35.19 5.39 -0.46
C GLU A 326 -35.22 3.88 -0.21
N ALA A 327 -34.06 3.27 0.08
CA ALA A 327 -33.97 1.84 0.40
C ALA A 327 -34.69 1.50 1.72
N ILE A 328 -34.61 2.34 2.76
CA ILE A 328 -35.34 2.16 4.03
C ILE A 328 -36.85 2.22 3.81
N TYR A 329 -37.32 3.11 2.94
CA TYR A 329 -38.75 3.27 2.63
C TYR A 329 -39.22 2.41 1.45
N GLU A 330 -38.40 1.46 0.99
CA GLU A 330 -38.70 0.54 -0.13
C GLU A 330 -39.09 1.25 -1.44
N ILE A 331 -38.62 2.48 -1.63
CA ILE A 331 -38.85 3.27 -2.84
C ILE A 331 -37.97 2.69 -3.95
N LYS A 332 -38.61 2.09 -4.97
CA LYS A 332 -37.93 1.54 -6.15
C LYS A 332 -37.42 2.68 -7.03
N THR A 333 -36.17 3.09 -6.87
CA THR A 333 -35.50 3.94 -7.86
C THR A 333 -35.00 3.11 -9.05
N PRO A 334 -35.02 3.67 -10.28
CA PRO A 334 -34.40 3.01 -11.43
C PRO A 334 -32.92 2.81 -11.14
N SER A 335 -32.49 1.56 -11.05
CA SER A 335 -31.11 1.21 -10.73
C SER A 335 -30.18 1.91 -11.72
N LYS A 336 -29.30 2.79 -11.23
CA LYS A 336 -28.10 3.17 -12.01
C LYS A 336 -27.42 1.86 -12.40
N LYS A 337 -27.13 1.70 -13.71
CA LYS A 337 -26.45 0.52 -14.26
C LYS A 337 -25.38 0.05 -13.26
N THR A 338 -25.55 -1.14 -12.70
CA THR A 338 -24.61 -1.73 -11.78
C THR A 338 -23.25 -1.72 -12.44
N LYS A 339 -22.29 -0.98 -11.88
CA LYS A 339 -20.91 -1.02 -12.36
C LYS A 339 -20.46 -2.50 -12.36
N PRO A 340 -19.66 -2.93 -13.34
CA PRO A 340 -19.13 -4.29 -13.37
C PRO A 340 -18.49 -4.60 -12.02
N THR A 341 -18.93 -5.70 -11.42
CA THR A 341 -18.53 -6.10 -10.07
C THR A 341 -17.37 -7.08 -10.20
N ILE A 342 -16.22 -6.77 -9.59
CA ILE A 342 -15.21 -7.80 -9.36
C ILE A 342 -15.79 -8.77 -8.33
N ALA A 343 -16.21 -9.94 -8.80
CA ALA A 343 -16.74 -11.03 -7.99
C ALA A 343 -16.11 -12.35 -8.44
N PRO A 344 -15.81 -13.28 -7.50
CA PRO A 344 -15.43 -14.63 -7.86
C PRO A 344 -16.54 -15.31 -8.68
N GLN A 345 -16.16 -16.13 -9.64
CA GLN A 345 -17.11 -16.85 -10.50
C GLN A 345 -17.35 -18.26 -9.92
N GLN A 346 -18.58 -18.55 -9.49
CA GLN A 346 -18.93 -19.88 -9.01
C GLN A 346 -19.25 -20.79 -10.21
N CYS A 347 -18.54 -21.91 -10.32
CA CYS A 347 -18.77 -22.85 -11.42
C CYS A 347 -20.16 -23.50 -11.30
N ALA A 348 -20.97 -23.39 -12.36
CA ALA A 348 -22.31 -23.97 -12.39
C ALA A 348 -22.32 -25.51 -12.31
N ARG A 349 -21.24 -26.18 -12.71
CA ARG A 349 -21.15 -27.65 -12.69
C ARG A 349 -20.66 -28.22 -11.37
N CYS A 350 -19.58 -27.69 -10.80
CA CYS A 350 -18.94 -28.28 -9.62
C CYS A 350 -18.98 -27.38 -8.37
N GLY A 351 -19.57 -26.19 -8.46
CA GLY A 351 -19.68 -25.25 -7.35
C GLY A 351 -18.37 -24.57 -6.92
N ALA A 352 -17.23 -24.91 -7.55
CA ALA A 352 -15.94 -24.33 -7.21
C ALA A 352 -15.91 -22.81 -7.46
N LEU A 353 -15.30 -22.06 -6.54
CA LEU A 353 -15.06 -20.62 -6.69
C LEU A 353 -13.80 -20.38 -7.52
N ASN A 354 -13.96 -19.69 -8.65
CA ASN A 354 -12.90 -19.35 -9.58
C ASN A 354 -12.60 -17.85 -9.55
N SER A 355 -11.42 -17.49 -10.04
CA SER A 355 -11.00 -16.10 -10.11
C SER A 355 -11.89 -15.29 -11.04
N PRO A 356 -12.09 -13.99 -10.80
CA PRO A 356 -12.88 -13.14 -11.69
C PRO A 356 -12.33 -13.09 -13.13
N THR A 357 -11.02 -13.31 -13.33
CA THR A 357 -10.37 -13.39 -14.65
C THR A 357 -10.33 -14.80 -15.27
N ALA A 358 -10.96 -15.82 -14.66
CA ALA A 358 -10.87 -17.18 -15.19
C ALA A 358 -11.83 -17.39 -16.36
N SER A 359 -11.32 -17.83 -17.51
CA SER A 359 -12.15 -18.28 -18.64
C SER A 359 -12.74 -19.68 -18.40
N TYR A 360 -12.00 -20.54 -17.68
CA TYR A 360 -12.38 -21.93 -17.41
C TYR A 360 -12.29 -22.25 -15.92
N CYS A 361 -13.12 -23.20 -15.47
CA CYS A 361 -13.11 -23.69 -14.10
C CYS A 361 -11.81 -24.43 -13.82
N THR A 362 -11.10 -24.00 -12.77
CA THR A 362 -9.84 -24.60 -12.34
C THR A 362 -10.00 -26.02 -11.77
N ASN A 363 -11.23 -26.42 -11.41
CA ASN A 363 -11.54 -27.73 -10.85
C ASN A 363 -12.03 -28.73 -11.91
N CYS A 364 -13.00 -28.33 -12.75
CA CYS A 364 -13.64 -29.26 -13.70
C CYS A 364 -13.50 -28.86 -15.18
N GLY A 365 -12.78 -27.77 -15.48
CA GLY A 365 -12.54 -27.30 -16.85
C GLY A 365 -13.74 -26.64 -17.53
N MET A 366 -14.91 -26.55 -16.90
CA MET A 366 -16.12 -25.95 -17.50
C MET A 366 -15.88 -24.47 -17.85
N PRO A 367 -16.32 -23.98 -19.03
CA PRO A 367 -16.25 -22.57 -19.35
C PRO A 367 -17.06 -21.73 -18.35
N LEU A 368 -16.52 -20.58 -17.94
CA LEU A 368 -17.12 -19.73 -16.92
C LEU A 368 -17.69 -18.42 -17.51
N SER A 369 -17.16 -17.95 -18.63
CA SER A 369 -17.65 -16.78 -19.38
C SER A 369 -18.30 -17.20 -20.69
N GLY A 370 -19.26 -16.39 -21.18
CA GLY A 370 -19.97 -16.66 -22.46
C GLY A 370 -19.04 -16.68 -23.68
N ASP A 371 -17.90 -15.99 -23.60
CA ASP A 371 -16.89 -15.94 -24.66
C ASP A 371 -15.90 -17.11 -24.59
N ALA A 372 -15.95 -17.94 -23.54
CA ALA A 372 -15.11 -19.11 -23.42
C ALA A 372 -15.73 -20.28 -24.21
N GLU A 373 -15.58 -20.26 -25.52
CA GLU A 373 -15.79 -21.46 -26.34
C GLU A 373 -14.54 -22.34 -26.25
N TYR A 374 -14.73 -23.65 -26.08
CA TYR A 374 -13.63 -24.58 -26.24
C TYR A 374 -13.15 -24.50 -27.68
N ASP A 375 -11.99 -23.89 -27.91
CA ASP A 375 -11.32 -23.99 -29.21
C ASP A 375 -10.87 -25.45 -29.37
N VAL A 376 -11.64 -26.18 -30.16
CA VAL A 376 -11.43 -27.61 -30.42
C VAL A 376 -10.09 -27.83 -31.13
N GLU A 377 -9.61 -26.87 -31.92
CA GLU A 377 -8.32 -26.96 -32.61
C GLU A 377 -7.16 -26.77 -31.62
N GLU A 378 -7.26 -25.80 -30.71
CA GLU A 378 -6.25 -25.56 -29.67
C GLU A 378 -6.14 -26.74 -28.69
N LEU A 379 -7.29 -27.31 -28.28
CA LEU A 379 -7.34 -28.52 -27.46
C LEU A 379 -6.75 -29.74 -28.19
N GLN A 380 -7.00 -29.89 -29.49
CA GLN A 380 -6.42 -30.98 -30.28
C GLN A 380 -4.90 -30.86 -30.42
N VAL A 381 -4.36 -29.63 -30.52
CA VAL A 381 -2.91 -29.40 -30.54
C VAL A 381 -2.29 -29.77 -29.18
N LEU A 382 -2.90 -29.33 -28.08
CA LEU A 382 -2.43 -29.66 -26.72
C LEU A 382 -2.52 -31.17 -26.45
N LEU A 383 -3.60 -31.83 -26.86
CA LEU A 383 -3.78 -33.29 -26.72
C LEU A 383 -2.75 -34.08 -27.54
N LYS A 384 -2.37 -33.59 -28.73
CA LYS A 384 -1.31 -34.20 -29.56
C LYS A 384 0.08 -34.04 -28.95
N ALA A 385 0.31 -32.99 -28.15
CA ALA A 385 1.58 -32.73 -27.47
C ALA A 385 1.80 -33.56 -26.19
N ILE A 386 0.73 -34.17 -25.65
CA ILE A 386 0.81 -35.04 -24.48
C ILE A 386 1.03 -36.50 -24.93
N PRO A 387 2.07 -37.18 -24.45
CA PRO A 387 2.28 -38.61 -24.74
C PRO A 387 1.04 -39.44 -24.36
N LYS A 388 0.63 -40.35 -25.26
CA LYS A 388 -0.62 -41.12 -25.12
C LYS A 388 -0.70 -41.92 -23.81
N ASP A 389 0.42 -42.44 -23.35
CA ASP A 389 0.60 -43.12 -22.06
C ASP A 389 0.24 -42.21 -20.88
N LYS A 390 0.62 -40.94 -20.94
CA LYS A 390 0.34 -39.93 -19.90
C LYS A 390 -1.12 -39.50 -19.91
N VAL A 391 -1.76 -39.45 -21.08
CA VAL A 391 -3.21 -39.21 -21.20
C VAL A 391 -3.99 -40.36 -20.57
N VAL A 392 -3.61 -41.61 -20.85
CA VAL A 392 -4.23 -42.81 -20.25
C VAL A 392 -4.04 -42.83 -18.73
N GLU A 393 -2.86 -42.44 -18.21
CA GLU A 393 -2.62 -42.31 -16.76
C GLU A 393 -3.52 -41.25 -16.09
N LEU A 394 -3.69 -40.09 -16.72
CA LEU A 394 -4.54 -39.01 -16.19
C LEU A 394 -6.03 -39.38 -16.23
N LEU A 395 -6.48 -40.02 -17.32
CA LEU A 395 -7.85 -40.50 -17.45
C LEU A 395 -8.16 -41.63 -16.47
N SER A 396 -7.23 -42.57 -16.28
CA SER A 396 -7.39 -43.65 -15.30
C SER A 396 -7.41 -43.12 -13.86
N LYS A 397 -6.57 -42.14 -13.49
CA LYS A 397 -6.65 -41.45 -12.20
C LYS A 397 -7.99 -40.74 -11.99
N SER A 398 -8.50 -40.05 -13.01
CA SER A 398 -9.79 -39.34 -12.96
C SER A 398 -10.97 -40.32 -12.80
N LEU A 399 -10.97 -41.43 -13.56
CA LEU A 399 -11.98 -42.49 -13.45
C LEU A 399 -11.95 -43.19 -12.08
N MET A 400 -10.77 -43.36 -11.49
CA MET A 400 -10.62 -43.96 -10.15
C MET A 400 -11.01 -43.00 -9.01
N GLN A 401 -10.91 -41.69 -9.22
CA GLN A 401 -11.34 -40.67 -8.24
C GLN A 401 -12.80 -40.25 -8.38
N GLY A 402 -13.47 -40.62 -9.49
CA GLY A 402 -14.84 -40.25 -9.83
C GLY A 402 -15.94 -41.15 -9.29
N ASN A 403 -15.67 -42.09 -8.37
CA ASN A 403 -16.71 -42.93 -7.77
C ASN A 403 -16.80 -42.70 -6.25
N PRO A 404 -17.45 -41.61 -5.77
CA PRO A 404 -18.11 -41.66 -4.48
C PRO A 404 -19.38 -42.50 -4.68
N SER A 405 -19.30 -43.74 -4.23
CA SER A 405 -20.40 -44.69 -4.03
C SER A 405 -21.78 -44.02 -3.94
N GLY A 406 -22.62 -44.33 -4.93
CA GLY A 406 -24.06 -44.25 -4.76
C GLY A 406 -24.52 -45.30 -3.76
N THR A 407 -24.99 -44.82 -2.62
CA THR A 407 -26.13 -45.33 -1.82
C THR A 407 -26.64 -44.18 -0.97
#